data_AF-A0A2P6SDY6-F1
#
_entry.id   AF-A0A2P6SDY6-F1
#
_cell.length_a   1.000
_cell.length_b   1.000
_cell.length_c   1.000
_cell.angle_alpha   90.00
_cell.angle_beta   90.00
_cell.angle_gamma   90.00
#
_symmetry.space_group_name_H-M   'P 1'
#
loop_
_entity.id
_entity.type
_entity.pdbx_description
1 polymer ?
#
loop_
_entity_poly.entity_id
_entity_poly.type
_entity_poly.pdbx_seq_one_letter_code
_entity_poly.pdbx_strand_id
1 'polypeptide(L)'
;MIPEMLNLKSANEYKYLQQSNCYSITGVDDVEEFRVVKEALDVVHINKEDQQSVFAMLAAVLWLGNISFSVIDNENHVEAVADEGLFTVAKLVGCSPEELTLALSIKRLDINILVIILIGLQSQLQSLPGSPSKGCC
;
A
#
# COMPACT_ATOMS: atom_id res chain seq x y z
N MET A 1 16.49 -12.03 1.98
CA MET A 1 15.38 -11.26 1.35
C MET A 1 15.37 -11.66 -0.10
N ILE A 2 14.27 -12.21 -0.62
CA ILE A 2 14.11 -12.49 -2.05
C ILE A 2 13.21 -11.36 -2.59
N PRO A 3 13.77 -10.26 -3.13
CA PRO A 3 13.00 -9.08 -3.53
C PRO A 3 11.98 -9.41 -4.63
N GLU A 4 12.30 -10.41 -5.45
CA GLU A 4 11.48 -10.90 -6.56
C GLU A 4 10.13 -11.47 -6.08
N MET A 5 10.03 -11.91 -4.83
CA MET A 5 8.77 -12.41 -4.28
C MET A 5 7.77 -11.29 -3.97
N LEU A 6 8.24 -10.05 -3.73
CA LEU A 6 7.41 -8.92 -3.33
C LEU A 6 6.83 -8.13 -4.51
N ASN A 7 7.31 -8.41 -5.73
CA ASN A 7 6.94 -7.71 -6.97
C ASN A 7 7.00 -6.18 -6.79
N LEU A 8 8.05 -5.64 -6.15
CA LEU A 8 8.12 -4.20 -5.89
C LEU A 8 8.43 -3.41 -7.17
N LYS A 9 7.82 -2.24 -7.29
CA LYS A 9 8.01 -1.26 -8.36
C LYS A 9 8.73 -0.02 -7.83
N SER A 10 9.04 0.92 -8.73
CA SER A 10 9.60 2.22 -8.33
C SER A 10 8.60 2.95 -7.42
N ALA A 11 9.09 3.75 -6.48
CA ALA A 11 8.24 4.46 -5.51
C ALA A 11 7.14 5.30 -6.19
N ASN A 12 7.45 5.91 -7.33
CA ASN A 12 6.53 6.71 -8.14
C ASN A 12 5.48 5.88 -8.90
N GLU A 13 5.47 4.56 -8.80
CA GLU A 13 4.44 3.69 -9.40
C GLU A 13 3.35 3.30 -8.38
N TYR A 14 3.49 3.73 -7.12
CA TYR A 14 2.52 3.49 -6.06
C TYR A 14 1.66 4.71 -5.79
N LYS A 15 0.33 4.58 -5.94
CA LYS A 15 -0.63 5.67 -5.73
C LYS A 15 -0.54 6.28 -4.32
N TYR A 16 -0.17 5.48 -3.31
CA TYR A 16 0.05 5.96 -1.94
C TYR A 16 1.27 6.87 -1.80
N LEU A 17 2.32 6.66 -2.59
CA LEU A 17 3.56 7.44 -2.52
C LEU A 17 3.56 8.64 -3.47
N GLN A 18 2.73 8.61 -4.52
CA GLN A 18 2.66 9.66 -5.53
C GLN A 18 2.13 11.01 -5.02
N GLN A 19 1.45 11.07 -3.87
CA GLN A 19 0.73 12.25 -3.41
C GLN A 19 1.65 13.44 -3.07
N SER A 20 2.87 13.17 -2.60
CA SER A 20 3.85 14.22 -2.27
C SER A 20 4.69 14.63 -3.47
N ASN A 21 4.75 13.79 -4.51
CA ASN A 21 5.71 13.86 -5.61
C ASN A 21 7.18 14.06 -5.15
N CYS A 22 7.49 13.61 -3.94
CA CYS A 22 8.79 13.69 -3.29
C CYS A 22 9.15 12.28 -2.82
N TYR A 23 10.17 11.71 -3.46
CA TYR A 23 10.59 10.32 -3.26
C TYR A 23 12.02 10.19 -2.72
N SER A 24 12.65 11.33 -2.41
CA SER A 24 13.97 11.41 -1.82
C SER A 24 14.09 12.66 -0.98
N ILE A 25 14.84 12.55 0.11
CA ILE A 25 15.15 13.65 1.02
C ILE A 25 16.66 13.92 0.89
N THR A 26 17.08 15.18 0.73
CA THR A 26 18.50 15.48 0.57
C THR A 26 19.27 15.04 1.81
N GLY A 27 20.34 14.28 1.58
CA GLY A 27 21.21 13.77 2.65
C GLY A 27 20.70 12.48 3.32
N VAL A 28 19.59 11.90 2.84
CA VAL A 28 19.09 10.59 3.29
C VAL A 28 19.34 9.57 2.19
N ASP A 29 19.94 8.44 2.56
CA ASP A 29 20.10 7.26 1.70
C ASP A 29 19.17 6.16 2.20
N ASP A 30 18.02 5.98 1.53
CA ASP A 30 17.02 4.98 1.90
C ASP A 30 17.58 3.55 1.91
N VAL A 31 18.65 3.27 1.15
CA VAL A 31 19.31 1.96 1.15
C VAL A 31 20.03 1.72 2.47
N GLU A 32 20.76 2.73 2.95
CA GLU A 32 21.46 2.66 4.24
C GLU A 32 20.48 2.67 5.42
N GLU A 33 19.45 3.51 5.38
CA GLU A 33 18.41 3.53 6.41
C GLU A 33 17.69 2.18 6.50
N PHE A 34 17.38 1.55 5.36
CA PHE A 34 16.80 0.21 5.35
C PHE A 34 17.76 -0.86 5.90
N ARG A 35 19.09 -0.71 5.70
CA ARG A 35 20.09 -1.58 6.33
C ARG A 35 20.06 -1.43 7.86
N VAL A 36 20.03 -0.20 8.36
CA VAL A 36 19.93 0.08 9.80
C VAL A 36 18.67 -0.54 10.40
N VAL A 37 17.51 -0.41 9.74
CA VAL A 37 16.25 -1.05 10.20
C VAL A 37 16.38 -2.57 10.27
N LYS A 38 16.95 -3.22 9.25
CA LYS A 38 17.16 -4.68 9.27
C LYS A 38 18.09 -5.12 10.41
N GLU A 39 19.15 -4.36 10.66
CA GLU A 39 20.06 -4.64 11.78
C GLU A 39 19.36 -4.46 13.13
N ALA A 40 18.51 -3.43 13.28
CA ALA A 40 17.72 -3.23 14.48
C ALA A 40 16.75 -4.39 14.74
N LEU A 41 16.08 -4.92 13.70
CA LEU A 41 15.22 -6.11 13.80
C LEU A 41 16.00 -7.36 14.23
N ASP A 42 17.24 -7.51 13.78
CA ASP A 42 18.14 -8.58 14.21
C ASP A 42 18.54 -8.43 15.69
N VAL A 43 18.83 -7.21 16.15
CA VAL A 43 19.17 -6.92 17.55
C VAL A 43 18.01 -7.26 18.50
N VAL A 44 16.76 -7.00 18.09
CA VAL A 44 15.58 -7.37 18.88
C VAL A 44 15.13 -8.83 18.67
N HIS A 45 15.96 -9.65 18.02
CA HIS A 45 15.77 -11.09 17.84
C HIS A 45 14.51 -11.47 17.04
N ILE A 46 14.04 -10.60 16.14
CA ILE A 46 13.00 -10.98 15.18
C ILE A 46 13.67 -11.87 14.12
N ASN A 47 13.16 -13.09 13.95
CA ASN A 47 13.77 -14.04 13.02
C ASN A 47 13.58 -13.59 11.56
N LYS A 48 14.34 -14.20 10.64
CA LYS A 48 14.31 -13.81 9.21
C LYS A 48 12.99 -14.12 8.50
N GLU A 49 12.19 -15.04 9.01
CA GLU A 49 10.87 -15.39 8.46
C GLU A 49 9.84 -14.32 8.84
N ASP A 50 9.82 -13.91 10.10
CA ASP A 50 8.97 -12.83 10.61
C ASP A 50 9.31 -11.50 9.96
N GLN A 51 10.60 -11.18 9.79
CA GLN A 51 11.02 -10.00 9.02
C GLN A 51 10.49 -10.03 7.59
N GLN A 52 10.50 -11.20 6.93
CA GLN A 52 9.96 -11.36 5.59
C GLN A 52 8.45 -11.17 5.57
N SER A 53 7.73 -11.71 6.55
CA SER A 53 6.28 -11.51 6.71
C SER A 53 5.94 -10.03 6.90
N VAL A 54 6.72 -9.29 7.70
CA VAL A 54 6.55 -7.84 7.88
C VAL A 54 6.77 -7.10 6.55
N PHE A 55 7.84 -7.40 5.83
CA PHE A 55 8.11 -6.75 4.54
C PHE A 55 7.09 -7.13 3.46
N ALA A 56 6.60 -8.38 3.47
CA ALA A 56 5.52 -8.83 2.60
C ALA A 56 4.21 -8.09 2.88
N MET A 57 3.89 -7.88 4.16
CA MET A 57 2.73 -7.09 4.57
C MET A 57 2.84 -5.63 4.11
N LEU A 58 4.01 -5.00 4.27
CA LEU A 58 4.24 -3.64 3.77
C LEU A 58 4.11 -3.56 2.24
N ALA A 59 4.66 -4.53 1.51
CA ALA A 59 4.51 -4.60 0.05
C ALA A 59 3.04 -4.79 -0.36
N ALA A 60 2.28 -5.62 0.37
CA ALA A 60 0.86 -5.81 0.14
C ALA A 60 0.07 -4.51 0.34
N VAL A 61 0.42 -3.69 1.36
CA VAL A 61 -0.20 -2.37 1.55
C VAL A 61 0.08 -1.44 0.36
N LEU A 62 1.30 -1.39 -0.15
CA LEU A 62 1.62 -0.59 -1.34
C LEU A 62 0.81 -1.04 -2.56
N TRP A 63 0.73 -2.35 -2.78
CA TRP A 63 -0.03 -2.93 -3.89
C TRP A 63 -1.55 -2.77 -3.75
N LEU A 64 -2.09 -2.83 -2.54
CA LEU A 64 -3.50 -2.54 -2.24
C LEU A 64 -3.89 -1.13 -2.69
N GLY A 65 -3.01 -0.15 -2.47
CA GLY A 65 -3.23 1.21 -2.94
C GLY A 65 -3.32 1.34 -4.46
N ASN A 66 -2.78 0.37 -5.21
CA ASN A 66 -2.79 0.37 -6.66
C ASN A 66 -4.02 -0.32 -7.27
N ILE A 67 -4.74 -1.15 -6.52
CA ILE A 67 -5.96 -1.84 -7.00
C ILE A 67 -6.98 -0.83 -7.51
N SER A 68 -7.54 -1.11 -8.68
CA SER A 68 -8.62 -0.32 -9.27
C SER A 68 -9.98 -0.91 -8.89
N PHE A 69 -10.99 -0.05 -8.76
CA PHE A 69 -12.35 -0.44 -8.42
C PHE A 69 -13.32 0.04 -9.49
N SER A 70 -14.26 -0.81 -9.88
CA SER A 70 -15.34 -0.47 -10.80
C SER A 70 -16.69 -0.49 -10.10
N VAL A 71 -17.53 0.50 -10.42
CA VAL A 71 -18.93 0.55 -9.97
C VAL A 71 -19.77 -0.34 -10.87
N ILE A 72 -20.46 -1.33 -10.31
CA ILE A 72 -21.23 -2.32 -11.07
C ILE A 72 -22.71 -1.90 -11.21
N ASP A 73 -23.23 -1.11 -10.27
CA ASP A 73 -24.61 -0.62 -10.31
C ASP A 73 -24.79 0.74 -9.63
N ASN A 74 -26.01 1.27 -9.75
CA ASN A 74 -26.41 2.56 -9.20
C ASN A 74 -26.61 2.54 -7.67
N GLU A 75 -26.35 1.42 -7.00
CA GLU A 75 -26.61 1.19 -5.56
C GLU A 75 -25.33 1.22 -4.71
N ASN A 76 -24.29 1.88 -5.20
CA ASN A 76 -22.97 1.97 -4.56
C ASN A 76 -22.23 0.62 -4.42
N HIS A 77 -22.52 -0.37 -5.28
CA HIS A 77 -21.72 -1.59 -5.33
C HIS A 77 -20.44 -1.37 -6.15
N VAL A 78 -19.31 -1.55 -5.48
CA VAL A 78 -17.96 -1.51 -6.08
C VAL A 78 -17.31 -2.88 -5.97
N GLU A 79 -16.65 -3.29 -7.05
CA GLU A 79 -15.86 -4.51 -7.13
C GLU A 79 -14.44 -4.17 -7.54
N ALA A 80 -13.49 -4.94 -7.01
CA ALA A 80 -12.10 -4.83 -7.40
C ALA A 80 -11.92 -5.31 -8.84
N VAL A 81 -11.26 -4.52 -9.67
CA VAL A 81 -10.88 -4.91 -11.02
C VAL A 81 -9.82 -5.99 -10.93
N ALA A 82 -9.97 -7.05 -11.71
CA ALA A 82 -8.97 -8.10 -11.85
C ALA A 82 -7.71 -7.59 -12.59
N ASP A 83 -6.91 -6.80 -11.89
CA ASP A 83 -5.67 -6.18 -12.37
C ASP A 83 -4.43 -6.76 -11.66
N GLU A 84 -3.25 -6.33 -12.10
CA GLU A 84 -1.96 -6.75 -11.52
C GLU A 84 -1.90 -6.52 -10.00
N GLY A 85 -2.54 -5.45 -9.51
CA GLY A 85 -2.60 -5.14 -8.10
C GLY A 85 -3.35 -6.21 -7.32
N LEU A 86 -4.53 -6.60 -7.79
CA LEU A 86 -5.33 -7.65 -7.15
C LEU A 86 -4.56 -8.98 -7.07
N PHE A 87 -3.98 -9.44 -8.18
CA PHE A 87 -3.22 -10.69 -8.21
C PHE A 87 -1.99 -10.65 -7.32
N THR A 88 -1.29 -9.52 -7.29
CA THR A 88 -0.10 -9.37 -6.46
C THR A 88 -0.44 -9.37 -4.97
N VAL A 89 -1.49 -8.64 -4.56
CA VAL A 89 -1.95 -8.65 -3.16
C VAL A 89 -2.40 -10.05 -2.75
N ALA A 90 -3.20 -10.74 -3.58
CA ALA A 90 -3.66 -12.09 -3.29
C ALA A 90 -2.48 -13.05 -3.05
N LYS A 91 -1.44 -12.97 -3.89
CA LYS A 91 -0.21 -13.76 -3.74
C LYS A 91 0.56 -13.42 -2.45
N LEU A 92 0.67 -12.14 -2.10
CA LEU A 92 1.42 -11.69 -0.92
C LEU A 92 0.71 -12.02 0.39
N VAL A 93 -0.62 -11.98 0.40
CA VAL A 93 -1.47 -12.33 1.56
C VAL A 93 -1.69 -13.84 1.66
N GLY A 94 -1.52 -14.57 0.56
CA GLY A 94 -1.68 -16.03 0.52
C GLY A 94 -3.13 -16.48 0.39
N CYS A 95 -3.97 -15.70 -0.29
CA CYS A 95 -5.38 -16.01 -0.54
C CYS A 95 -5.67 -16.06 -2.05
N SER A 96 -6.86 -16.52 -2.42
CA SER A 96 -7.29 -16.49 -3.82
C SER A 96 -7.68 -15.05 -4.24
N PRO A 97 -7.53 -14.68 -5.53
CA PRO A 97 -8.02 -13.39 -6.02
C PRO A 97 -9.53 -13.21 -5.84
N GLU A 98 -10.30 -14.29 -5.90
CA GLU A 98 -11.75 -14.29 -5.68
C GLU A 98 -12.10 -14.01 -4.22
N GLU A 99 -11.39 -14.64 -3.28
CA GLU A 99 -11.52 -14.35 -1.84
C GLU A 99 -11.18 -12.90 -1.54
N LEU A 100 -10.09 -12.38 -2.15
CA LEU A 100 -9.69 -10.99 -2.00
C LEU A 100 -10.72 -10.05 -2.62
N THR A 101 -11.23 -10.34 -3.82
CA THR A 101 -12.26 -9.53 -4.48
C THR A 101 -13.51 -9.46 -3.62
N LEU A 102 -13.94 -10.60 -3.06
CA LEU A 102 -15.09 -10.64 -2.16
C LEU A 102 -14.84 -9.85 -0.87
N ALA A 103 -13.64 -9.93 -0.30
CA ALA A 103 -13.26 -9.16 0.88
C ALA A 103 -13.17 -7.63 0.60
N LEU A 104 -12.79 -7.25 -0.61
CA LEU A 104 -12.69 -5.85 -1.07
C LEU A 104 -14.01 -5.29 -1.62
N SER A 105 -14.95 -6.15 -1.99
CA SER A 105 -16.26 -5.75 -2.53
C SER A 105 -17.15 -5.22 -1.42
N ILE A 106 -17.38 -3.91 -1.44
CA ILE A 106 -18.21 -3.25 -0.44
C ILE A 106 -19.70 -3.45 -0.82
N LYS A 107 -20.40 -4.32 -0.10
CA LYS A 107 -21.77 -4.03 0.34
C LYS A 107 -21.62 -3.31 1.67
N ARG A 108 -22.20 -2.12 1.86
CA ARG A 108 -22.18 -1.41 3.15
C ARG A 108 -22.42 -2.39 4.30
N LEU A 109 -21.35 -2.80 4.95
CA LEU A 109 -21.33 -3.69 6.08
C LEU A 109 -20.24 -3.15 6.99
N ASP A 110 -20.60 -3.04 8.26
CA ASP A 110 -19.86 -2.40 9.35
C ASP A 110 -18.45 -2.97 9.52
N ILE A 111 -17.50 -2.50 8.71
CA ILE A 111 -16.11 -2.95 8.76
C ILE A 111 -15.22 -1.77 9.12
N ASN A 112 -14.77 -1.83 10.37
CA ASN A 112 -13.56 -1.27 10.94
C ASN A 112 -13.05 0.05 10.34
N ILE A 113 -13.16 1.08 11.18
CA ILE A 113 -12.61 2.43 11.13
C ILE A 113 -11.33 2.63 10.29
N LEU A 114 -10.43 1.64 10.18
CA LEU A 114 -9.22 1.73 9.36
C LEU A 114 -9.48 1.98 7.85
N VAL A 115 -10.44 1.29 7.23
CA VAL A 115 -10.70 1.44 5.78
C VAL A 115 -11.34 2.79 5.48
N ILE A 116 -12.21 3.27 6.38
CA ILE A 116 -12.82 4.60 6.30
C ILE A 116 -11.78 5.70 6.50
N ILE A 117 -10.78 5.51 7.38
CA ILE A 117 -9.69 6.49 7.56
C ILE A 117 -8.85 6.61 6.28
N LEU A 118 -8.53 5.50 5.60
CA LEU A 118 -7.71 5.55 4.39
C LEU A 118 -8.47 6.15 3.18
N ILE A 119 -9.73 5.75 2.97
CA ILE A 119 -10.59 6.31 1.91
C ILE A 119 -10.98 7.75 2.22
N GLY A 120 -11.23 8.06 3.50
CA GLY A 120 -11.55 9.40 3.99
C GLY A 120 -10.37 10.36 3.88
N LEU A 121 -9.15 9.92 4.19
CA LEU A 121 -7.93 10.71 3.98
C LEU A 121 -7.70 11.02 2.50
N GLN A 122 -7.95 10.06 1.60
CA GLN A 122 -7.89 10.34 0.15
C GLN A 122 -8.95 11.37 -0.30
N SER A 123 -10.17 11.30 0.26
CA SER A 123 -11.24 12.23 -0.09
C SER A 123 -11.01 13.64 0.46
N GLN A 124 -10.41 13.76 1.65
CA GLN A 124 -10.09 15.06 2.27
C GLN A 124 -8.92 15.75 1.56
N LEU A 125 -7.90 14.99 1.11
CA LEU A 125 -6.75 15.57 0.39
C LEU A 125 -7.11 16.16 -0.98
N GLN A 126 -8.14 15.64 -1.65
CA GLN A 126 -8.59 16.15 -2.97
C GLN A 126 -9.37 17.47 -2.89
N SER A 127 -9.77 17.92 -1.70
CA SER A 127 -10.58 19.13 -1.49
C SER A 127 -9.79 20.39 -1.10
N LEU A 128 -8.48 20.26 -0.88
CA LEU A 128 -7.47 21.33 -0.73
C LEU A 128 -7.43 22.39 -1.86
N PRO A 129 -8.05 23.60 -1.81
CA PRO A 129 -7.70 24.65 -2.77
C PRO A 129 -6.31 25.16 -2.43
N GLY A 130 -5.42 25.18 -3.44
CA GLY A 130 -3.99 25.35 -3.23
C GLY A 130 -3.55 26.57 -2.42
N SER A 131 -2.40 26.43 -1.76
CA SER A 131 -1.43 27.52 -1.68
C SER A 131 0.00 26.98 -1.57
N PRO A 132 1.00 27.73 -2.09
CA PRO A 132 2.33 27.24 -2.43
C PRO A 132 3.32 27.39 -1.28
N SER A 133 4.53 26.88 -1.51
CA SER A 133 5.76 26.99 -0.70
C SER A 133 5.83 26.18 0.60
N LYS A 134 6.71 25.16 0.61
CA LYS A 134 8.09 25.28 1.13
C LYS A 134 8.90 24.04 0.77
N GLY A 135 10.17 24.26 0.48
CA GLY A 135 11.12 23.21 0.13
C GLY A 135 11.17 22.11 1.19
N CYS A 136 11.16 20.87 0.71
CA CYS A 136 11.69 19.72 1.43
C CYS A 136 12.08 18.68 0.38
N CYS A 137 13.09 19.02 -0.41
CA CYS A 137 14.20 18.10 -0.66
C CYS A 137 15.42 18.80 -0.11
#